data_AF-A0A142WNU4-F1
#
_entry.id   AF-A0A142WNU4-F1
#
_cell.length_a   1.000
_cell.length_b   1.000
_cell.length_c   1.000
_cell.angle_alpha   90.00
_cell.angle_beta   90.00
_cell.angle_gamma   90.00
#
_symmetry.space_group_name_H-M   'P 1'
#
loop_
_entity.id
_entity.type
_entity.pdbx_description
1 polymer ?
#
loop_
_entity_poly.entity_id
_entity_poly.type
_entity_poly.pdbx_seq_one_letter_code
_entity_poly.pdbx_strand_id
1 'polypeptide(L)'
;MFGELVLVRNEVRFLRGAASSGIVEKRPLSDSEDTMVRFLCARGLAYRDGGADGEVRLTALGKRIAAEVVETNDPAATRIPSDRLEALASAESGDIGTRDVRKPISKSV
;
A
#
# COMPACT_ATOMS: atom_id res chain seq x y z
N MET A 1 13.76 -7.68 9.92
CA MET A 1 12.71 -8.57 10.44
C MET A 1 11.49 -7.71 10.66
N PHE A 2 10.38 -8.00 9.96
CA PHE A 2 9.14 -7.26 10.21
C PHE A 2 8.56 -7.74 11.55
N GLY A 3 8.24 -6.80 12.45
CA GLY A 3 7.37 -7.11 13.58
C GLY A 3 5.94 -7.35 13.09
N GLU A 4 5.11 -8.00 13.89
CA GLU A 4 3.70 -8.19 13.53
C GLU A 4 3.00 -6.85 13.25
N LEU A 5 2.02 -6.90 12.36
CA LEU A 5 1.15 -5.77 12.08
C LEU A 5 -0.24 -6.06 12.61
N VAL A 6 -0.67 -5.26 13.58
CA VAL A 6 -2.04 -5.26 14.08
C VAL A 6 -2.68 -3.97 13.62
N LEU A 7 -3.73 -4.10 12.81
CA LEU A 7 -4.56 -3.01 12.35
C LEU A 7 -5.84 -3.03 13.16
N VAL A 8 -6.22 -1.88 13.73
CA VAL A 8 -7.52 -1.76 14.41
C VAL A 8 -8.55 -1.19 13.43
N ARG A 9 -9.79 -1.06 13.91
CA ARG A 9 -10.96 -0.75 13.07
C ARG A 9 -10.76 0.44 12.13
N ASN A 10 -10.09 1.49 12.60
CA ASN A 10 -9.91 2.71 11.81
C ASN A 10 -8.88 2.50 10.70
N GLU A 11 -7.75 1.84 10.96
CA GLU A 11 -6.74 1.54 9.94
C GLU A 11 -7.28 0.56 8.92
N VAL A 12 -8.06 -0.44 9.35
CA VAL A 12 -8.75 -1.38 8.44
C VAL A 12 -9.69 -0.63 7.50
N ARG A 13 -10.56 0.22 8.04
CA ARG A 13 -11.51 1.01 7.23
C ARG A 13 -10.78 1.91 6.24
N PHE A 14 -9.67 2.51 6.67
CA PHE A 14 -8.89 3.43 5.87
C PHE A 14 -8.14 2.73 4.73
N LEU A 15 -7.45 1.63 5.04
CA LEU A 15 -6.77 0.81 4.03
C LEU A 15 -7.76 0.23 3.01
N ARG A 16 -8.95 -0.19 3.45
CA ARG A 16 -10.03 -0.62 2.53
C ARG A 16 -10.47 0.48 1.58
N GLY A 17 -10.60 1.72 2.07
CA GLY A 17 -10.91 2.88 1.24
C GLY A 17 -9.81 3.18 0.21
N ALA A 18 -8.55 3.00 0.60
CA ALA A 18 -7.39 3.24 -0.25
C ALA A 18 -7.01 2.05 -1.17
N ALA A 19 -7.58 0.86 -0.95
CA ALA A 19 -7.22 -0.36 -1.68
C ALA A 19 -7.45 -0.26 -3.19
N SER A 20 -8.52 0.43 -3.61
CA SER A 20 -8.91 0.57 -5.02
C SER A 20 -8.17 1.70 -5.75
N SER A 21 -7.85 2.79 -5.07
CA SER A 21 -7.22 3.98 -5.66
C SER A 21 -5.70 4.02 -5.47
N GLY A 22 -5.17 3.33 -4.45
CA GLY A 22 -3.79 3.47 -3.97
C GLY A 22 -3.47 4.85 -3.39
N ILE A 23 -4.45 5.73 -3.33
CA ILE A 23 -4.38 7.08 -2.78
C ILE A 23 -5.11 7.06 -1.46
N VAL A 24 -4.38 7.46 -0.44
CA VAL A 24 -4.85 7.44 0.93
C VAL A 24 -5.72 8.67 1.19
N GLU A 25 -5.34 9.88 0.72
CA GLU A 25 -6.23 11.04 0.78
C GLU A 25 -5.84 12.24 -0.11
N LYS A 26 -6.85 13.04 -0.50
CA LYS A 26 -6.77 14.30 -1.29
C LYS A 26 -7.23 15.55 -0.52
N ARG A 27 -7.46 15.45 0.79
CA ARG A 27 -8.05 16.51 1.63
C ARG A 27 -7.23 16.72 2.89
N PRO A 28 -7.36 17.89 3.58
CA PRO A 28 -6.70 18.10 4.86
C PRO A 28 -7.16 17.04 5.87
N LEU A 29 -6.17 16.36 6.46
CA LEU A 29 -6.35 15.29 7.45
C LEU A 29 -6.83 15.86 8.78
N SER A 30 -7.72 15.15 9.47
CA SER A 30 -7.91 15.33 10.90
C SER A 30 -6.68 14.87 11.70
N ASP A 31 -6.52 15.30 12.95
CA ASP A 31 -5.41 14.87 13.81
C ASP A 31 -5.34 13.34 13.98
N SER A 32 -6.52 12.68 14.00
CA SER A 32 -6.62 11.22 14.05
C SER A 32 -6.13 10.55 12.76
N GLU A 33 -6.43 11.13 11.60
CA GLU A 33 -5.97 10.62 10.31
C GLU A 33 -4.47 10.90 10.13
N ASP A 34 -3.98 12.04 10.59
CA ASP A 34 -2.54 12.36 10.56
C ASP A 34 -1.72 11.37 11.39
N THR A 35 -2.21 11.00 12.58
CA THR A 35 -1.59 9.98 13.43
C THR A 35 -1.53 8.61 12.74
N MET A 36 -2.62 8.22 12.08
CA MET A 36 -2.69 6.99 11.31
C MET A 36 -1.74 7.01 10.10
N VAL A 37 -1.68 8.11 9.36
CA VAL A 37 -0.74 8.28 8.24
C VAL A 37 0.70 8.18 8.73
N ARG A 38 1.05 8.82 9.85
CA ARG A 38 2.39 8.69 10.45
C ARG A 38 2.71 7.25 10.82
N PHE A 39 1.75 6.52 11.40
CA PHE A 39 1.91 5.10 11.69
C PHE A 39 2.17 4.28 10.43
N LEU A 40 1.37 4.47 9.37
CA LEU A 40 1.56 3.78 8.09
C LEU A 40 2.90 4.12 7.44
N CYS A 41 3.31 5.39 7.50
CA CYS A 41 4.63 5.83 7.01
C CYS A 41 5.78 5.22 7.80
N ALA A 42 5.69 5.19 9.13
CA ALA A 42 6.71 4.57 9.98
C ALA A 42 6.86 3.06 9.73
N ARG A 43 5.78 2.41 9.25
CA ARG A 43 5.77 1.00 8.84
C ARG A 43 6.12 0.78 7.36
N GLY A 44 6.44 1.83 6.60
CA GLY A 44 6.76 1.74 5.18
C GLY A 44 5.55 1.35 4.29
N LEU A 45 4.33 1.52 4.78
CA LEU A 45 3.09 1.17 4.08
C LEU A 45 2.52 2.33 3.26
N ALA A 46 2.87 3.56 3.65
CA ALA A 46 2.48 4.77 2.95
C ALA A 46 3.64 5.76 2.89
N TYR A 47 3.56 6.72 1.98
CA TYR A 47 4.45 7.86 1.91
C TYR A 47 3.64 9.12 1.62
N ARG A 48 4.17 10.26 2.08
CA ARG A 48 3.66 11.58 1.67
C ARG A 48 4.35 11.96 0.38
N ASP A 49 3.56 12.14 -0.67
CA ASP A 49 4.03 12.71 -1.92
C ASP A 49 4.25 14.21 -1.67
N GLY A 50 5.48 14.67 -1.85
CA GLY A 50 5.88 16.06 -1.58
C GLY A 50 5.35 17.08 -2.59
N GLY A 51 4.34 16.70 -3.38
CA GLY A 51 3.65 17.56 -4.33
C GLY A 51 2.81 18.64 -3.66
N ALA A 52 2.25 19.54 -4.48
CA ALA A 52 1.55 20.75 -4.05
C ALA A 52 0.38 20.49 -3.07
N ASP A 53 -0.20 19.28 -3.11
CA ASP A 53 -1.39 18.92 -2.33
C ASP A 53 -1.08 18.04 -1.10
N GLY A 54 0.19 17.66 -0.88
CA GLY A 54 0.59 16.83 0.25
C GLY A 54 -0.07 15.44 0.28
N GLU A 55 -0.37 14.88 -0.89
CA GLU A 55 -1.09 13.62 -1.05
C GLU A 55 -0.39 12.48 -0.30
N VAL A 56 -1.18 11.62 0.35
CA VAL A 56 -0.68 10.40 0.96
C VAL A 56 -0.95 9.24 0.02
N ARG A 57 0.04 8.41 -0.24
CA ARG A 57 -0.04 7.29 -1.19
C ARG A 57 0.45 6.00 -0.55
N LEU A 58 -0.19 4.89 -0.89
CA LEU A 58 0.27 3.58 -0.44
C LEU A 58 1.53 3.15 -1.20
N THR A 59 2.47 2.54 -0.49
CA THR A 59 3.57 1.79 -1.12
C THR A 59 3.04 0.52 -1.78
N ALA A 60 3.86 -0.17 -2.57
CA ALA A 60 3.45 -1.45 -3.17
C ALA A 60 3.16 -2.53 -2.10
N LEU A 61 3.91 -2.55 -1.00
CA LEU A 61 3.56 -3.32 0.19
C LEU A 61 2.23 -2.88 0.81
N GLY A 62 2.03 -1.57 1.00
CA GLY A 62 0.77 -1.03 1.56
C GLY A 62 -0.47 -1.40 0.75
N LYS A 63 -0.38 -1.39 -0.58
CA LYS A 63 -1.48 -1.81 -1.48
C LYS A 63 -1.84 -3.29 -1.33
N ARG A 64 -0.83 -4.16 -1.18
CA ARG A 64 -1.04 -5.60 -0.99
C ARG A 64 -1.66 -5.91 0.36
N ILE A 65 -1.19 -5.25 1.41
CA ILE A 65 -1.82 -5.32 2.73
C ILE A 65 -3.26 -4.82 2.66
N ALA A 66 -3.52 -3.72 1.97
CA ALA A 66 -4.86 -3.21 1.79
C ALA A 66 -5.78 -4.21 1.06
N ALA A 67 -5.27 -4.91 0.04
CA ALA A 67 -6.00 -5.98 -0.64
C ALA A 67 -6.28 -7.17 0.29
N GLU A 68 -5.30 -7.62 1.07
CA GLU A 68 -5.48 -8.70 2.03
C GLU A 68 -6.54 -8.33 3.09
N VAL A 69 -6.51 -7.11 3.61
CA VAL A 69 -7.50 -6.59 4.57
C VAL A 69 -8.93 -6.54 3.98
N VAL A 70 -9.08 -6.33 2.67
CA VAL A 70 -10.37 -6.43 1.98
C VAL A 70 -10.83 -7.90 1.94
N GLU A 71 -9.92 -8.83 1.64
CA GLU A 71 -10.22 -10.27 1.53
C GLU A 71 -10.58 -10.92 2.87
N THR A 72 -9.91 -10.57 3.97
CA THR A 72 -10.17 -11.16 5.30
C THR A 72 -11.58 -10.88 5.82
N ASN A 73 -12.27 -9.90 5.25
CA ASN A 73 -13.63 -9.47 5.58
C ASN A 73 -13.91 -9.13 7.07
N ASP A 74 -12.90 -9.06 7.94
CA ASP A 74 -13.05 -8.65 9.34
C ASP A 74 -13.04 -7.10 9.46
N PRO A 75 -14.15 -6.47 9.90
CA PRO A 75 -14.23 -5.02 10.01
C PRO A 75 -13.70 -4.45 11.33
N ALA A 76 -13.34 -5.28 12.32
CA ALA A 76 -13.00 -4.83 13.68
C ALA A 76 -11.49 -4.72 13.91
N ALA A 77 -10.73 -5.72 13.49
CA ALA A 77 -9.27 -5.72 13.55
C ALA A 77 -8.71 -6.71 12.54
N THR A 78 -7.49 -6.49 12.08
CA THR A 78 -6.79 -7.45 11.22
C THR A 78 -5.37 -7.60 11.73
N ARG A 79 -4.98 -8.84 12.02
CA ARG A 79 -3.61 -9.19 12.38
C ARG A 79 -2.94 -9.84 11.18
N ILE A 80 -1.81 -9.28 10.77
CA ILE A 80 -0.94 -9.83 9.73
C ILE A 80 0.36 -10.27 10.40
N PRO A 81 0.60 -11.59 10.50
CA PRO A 81 1.81 -12.12 11.15
C PRO A 81 3.07 -11.80 10.33
N SER A 82 4.23 -11.83 10.99
CA SER A 82 5.50 -11.34 10.44
C SER A 82 5.97 -12.12 9.22
N ASP A 83 5.75 -13.43 9.20
CA ASP A 83 6.03 -14.32 8.06
C ASP A 83 5.19 -13.93 6.83
N ARG A 84 3.91 -13.58 7.05
CA ARG A 84 3.03 -13.12 5.98
C ARG A 84 3.44 -11.74 5.46
N LEU A 85 3.82 -10.82 6.34
CA LEU A 85 4.38 -9.51 5.94
C LEU A 85 5.65 -9.67 5.11
N GLU A 86 6.55 -10.57 5.51
CA GLU A 86 7.78 -10.87 4.76
C GLU A 86 7.47 -11.48 3.39
N ALA A 87 6.47 -12.37 3.28
CA ALA A 87 6.02 -12.90 2.00
C ALA A 87 5.45 -11.81 1.09
N LEU A 88 4.61 -10.91 1.63
CA LEU A 88 4.04 -9.78 0.89
C LEU A 88 5.12 -8.78 0.46
N ALA A 89 6.13 -8.51 1.29
CA ALA A 89 7.25 -7.65 0.94
C ALA A 89 8.18 -8.30 -0.09
N SER A 90 8.44 -9.60 0.01
CA SER A 90 9.32 -10.32 -0.92
C SER A 90 8.72 -10.47 -2.31
N ALA A 91 7.39 -10.55 -2.40
CA ALA A 91 6.69 -10.54 -3.69
C ALA A 91 6.93 -9.26 -4.50
N GLU A 92 7.51 -8.20 -3.90
CA GLU A 92 7.89 -6.95 -4.60
C GLU A 92 9.05 -7.16 -5.59
N SER A 93 9.88 -8.18 -5.36
CA SER A 93 11.01 -8.52 -6.25
C SER A 93 10.62 -9.46 -7.42
N GLY A 94 9.38 -9.97 -7.44
CA GLY A 94 8.90 -10.87 -8.48
C GLY A 94 8.27 -10.18 -9.70
N ASP A 95 8.02 -8.86 -9.63
CA ASP A 95 7.34 -8.09 -10.67
C ASP A 95 8.29 -7.15 -11.43
N ILE A 96 9.53 -7.60 -11.66
CA ILE A 96 10.47 -6.99 -12.60
C ILE A 96 10.79 -8.06 -13.64
N GLY A 97 9.96 -8.17 -14.69
CA GLY A 97 10.34 -9.08 -15.78
C GLY A 97 9.29 -9.51 -16.78
N THR A 98 8.28 -8.72 -17.14
CA THR A 98 7.64 -8.94 -18.46
C THR A 98 6.96 -7.68 -19.00
N ARG A 99 7.74 -6.79 -19.63
CA ARG A 99 7.33 -5.96 -20.78
C ARG A 99 8.51 -5.13 -21.28
N ASP A 100 9.60 -5.82 -21.62
CA ASP A 100 10.48 -5.33 -22.68
C ASP A 100 10.36 -6.30 -23.86
N VAL A 101 9.47 -5.98 -24.79
CA VAL A 101 9.67 -6.31 -26.20
C VAL A 101 9.29 -5.07 -26.98
N ARG A 102 10.24 -4.12 -27.05
CA ARG A 102 10.33 -3.21 -28.19
C ARG A 102 10.26 -4.05 -29.47
N LYS A 103 9.19 -3.94 -30.25
CA LYS A 103 9.27 -4.32 -31.66
C LYS A 103 10.08 -3.25 -32.38
N PRO A 104 11.25 -3.55 -32.98
CA PRO A 104 11.77 -2.68 -34.01
C PRO A 104 10.79 -2.73 -35.19
N ILE A 105 10.24 -1.58 -35.54
CA ILE A 105 9.56 -1.43 -36.82
C ILE A 105 10.66 -1.49 -37.88
N SER A 106 10.87 -2.67 -38.47
CA SER A 106 11.74 -2.81 -39.63
C SER A 106 11.22 -1.91 -40.74
N LYS A 107 12.00 -0.88 -41.09
CA LYS A 107 11.97 -0.33 -42.44
C LYS A 107 12.57 -1.37 -43.37
N SER A 108 11.84 -1.76 -44.41
CA SER A 108 12.43 -2.36 -45.60
C SER A 108 11.53 -2.06 -46.81
N VAL A 109 12.12 -1.22 -47.68
CA VAL A 109 11.86 -0.93 -49.10
C VAL A 109 10.49 -0.36 -49.48
#